data_AF-A0A833P4G5-F1
#
_entry.id   AF-A0A833P4G5-F1
#
_cell.length_a   1.000
_cell.length_b   1.000
_cell.length_c   1.000
_cell.angle_alpha   90.00
_cell.angle_beta   90.00
_cell.angle_gamma   90.00
#
_symmetry.space_group_name_H-M   'P 1'
#
loop_
_entity.id
_entity.type
_entity.pdbx_description
1 polymer ?
#
loop_
_entity_poly.entity_id
_entity_poly.type
_entity_poly.pdbx_seq_one_letter_code
_entity_poly.pdbx_strand_id
1 'polypeptide(L)'
;MDDIPARRPTALARVLPAVLSLPTLSLLIASLSLISSISQSYNYRKNIESVQQNVLRAENLKTCRDIIEVFFAFRLRAEEANARAGQGALDAATAEATRRDLKGLVYRFGALGTYLANFTPATARERYSALSWSLNAIAAEATSLKPAEFEAKFAAADKAFGTLNEDCAKSAQFVQF
;
A
#
# COMPACT_ATOMS: atom_id res chain seq x y z
N MET A 1 -74.63 -35.28 -51.55
CA MET A 1 -73.71 -34.18 -51.88
C MET A 1 -73.62 -33.35 -50.62
N ASP A 2 -72.52 -33.45 -49.89
CA ASP A 2 -72.08 -32.46 -48.91
C ASP A 2 -70.56 -32.67 -48.76
N ASP A 3 -69.80 -31.72 -49.30
CA ASP A 3 -68.34 -31.70 -49.38
C ASP A 3 -67.72 -31.35 -48.02
N ILE A 4 -66.72 -32.13 -47.61
CA ILE A 4 -65.87 -31.84 -46.45
C ILE A 4 -64.77 -30.86 -46.90
N PRO A 5 -64.66 -29.63 -46.36
CA PRO A 5 -63.58 -28.73 -46.71
C PRO A 5 -62.28 -29.15 -46.01
N ALA A 6 -61.27 -29.46 -46.82
CA ALA A 6 -59.90 -29.72 -46.40
C ALA A 6 -59.28 -28.50 -45.67
N ARG A 7 -58.80 -28.70 -44.44
CA ARG A 7 -57.97 -27.72 -43.72
C ARG A 7 -56.69 -27.47 -44.51
N ARG A 8 -56.53 -26.24 -45.02
CA ARG A 8 -55.25 -25.77 -45.58
C ARG A 8 -54.20 -25.70 -44.45
N PRO A 9 -52.99 -26.24 -44.64
CA PRO A 9 -51.91 -26.01 -43.70
C PRO A 9 -51.54 -24.52 -43.70
N THR A 10 -51.47 -23.95 -42.51
CA THR A 10 -51.13 -22.56 -42.22
C THR A 10 -49.75 -22.21 -42.79
N ALA A 11 -49.71 -21.19 -43.66
CA ALA A 11 -48.50 -20.67 -44.31
C ALA A 11 -47.44 -20.10 -43.33
N LEU A 12 -47.78 -19.99 -42.05
CA LEU A 12 -46.88 -19.53 -40.98
C LEU A 12 -45.71 -20.49 -40.70
N ALA A 13 -45.80 -21.77 -41.10
CA ALA A 13 -44.73 -22.73 -40.88
C ALA A 13 -43.54 -22.63 -41.86
N ARG A 14 -43.66 -21.84 -42.95
CA ARG A 14 -42.66 -21.84 -44.04
C ARG A 14 -41.62 -20.73 -44.00
N VAL A 15 -41.74 -19.76 -43.09
CA VAL A 15 -40.80 -18.62 -43.01
C VAL A 15 -39.72 -18.81 -41.93
N LEU A 16 -39.91 -19.79 -41.03
CA LEU A 16 -38.90 -20.14 -40.01
C LEU A 16 -37.63 -20.89 -40.48
N PRO A 17 -37.52 -21.58 -41.64
CA PRO A 17 -36.40 -22.51 -41.85
C PRO A 17 -35.13 -21.87 -42.45
N ALA A 18 -35.18 -20.64 -42.96
CA ALA A 18 -34.00 -20.00 -43.59
C ALA A 18 -33.09 -19.27 -42.58
N VAL A 19 -33.65 -18.75 -41.48
CA VAL A 19 -32.90 -18.03 -40.44
C VAL A 19 -32.31 -19.01 -39.40
N LEU A 20 -32.89 -20.21 -39.30
CA LEU A 20 -32.50 -21.33 -38.42
C LEU A 20 -31.79 -22.47 -39.18
N SER A 21 -31.01 -22.14 -40.20
CA SER A 21 -30.09 -23.13 -40.74
C SER A 21 -29.07 -23.54 -39.65
N LEU A 22 -28.80 -24.82 -39.49
CA LEU A 22 -27.76 -25.34 -38.58
C LEU A 22 -26.45 -24.52 -38.58
N PRO A 23 -25.93 -24.06 -39.75
CA PRO A 23 -24.72 -23.22 -39.75
C PRO A 23 -24.95 -21.81 -39.20
N THR A 24 -26.08 -21.14 -39.45
CA THR A 24 -26.35 -19.79 -38.89
C THR A 24 -26.52 -19.82 -37.38
N LEU A 25 -27.18 -20.85 -36.85
CA LEU A 25 -27.31 -21.07 -35.41
C LEU A 25 -25.94 -21.35 -34.76
N SER A 26 -25.10 -22.15 -35.41
CA SER A 26 -23.74 -22.46 -34.92
C SER A 26 -22.85 -21.21 -34.88
N LEU A 27 -22.92 -20.35 -35.90
CA LEU A 27 -22.22 -19.06 -35.95
C LEU A 27 -22.69 -18.08 -34.86
N LEU A 28 -24.00 -18.04 -34.57
CA LEU A 28 -24.55 -17.25 -33.48
C LEU A 28 -24.07 -17.74 -32.11
N ILE A 29 -24.09 -19.06 -31.87
CA ILE A 29 -23.61 -19.63 -30.62
C ILE A 29 -22.10 -19.37 -30.45
N ALA A 30 -21.31 -19.53 -31.53
CA ALA A 30 -19.88 -19.28 -31.50
C ALA A 30 -19.55 -17.80 -31.22
N SER A 31 -20.27 -16.86 -31.85
CA SER A 31 -20.07 -15.43 -31.63
C SER A 31 -20.49 -14.99 -30.22
N LEU A 32 -21.61 -15.48 -29.70
CA LEU A 32 -22.04 -15.24 -28.32
C LEU A 32 -21.04 -15.82 -27.31
N SER A 33 -20.48 -17.01 -27.59
CA SER A 33 -19.44 -17.63 -26.77
C SER A 33 -18.15 -16.80 -26.77
N LEU A 34 -17.77 -16.27 -27.92
CA LEU A 34 -16.60 -15.39 -28.05
C LEU A 34 -16.80 -14.07 -27.29
N ILE A 35 -17.97 -13.43 -27.43
CA ILE A 35 -18.32 -12.19 -26.70
C ILE A 35 -18.33 -12.45 -25.19
N SER A 36 -18.89 -13.57 -24.75
CA SER A 36 -18.88 -13.99 -23.34
C SER A 36 -17.45 -14.18 -22.83
N SER A 37 -16.58 -14.85 -23.60
CA SER A 37 -15.17 -15.05 -23.27
C SER A 37 -14.39 -13.72 -23.18
N ILE A 38 -14.60 -12.81 -24.14
CA ILE A 38 -14.00 -11.46 -24.13
C ILE A 38 -14.48 -10.66 -22.92
N SER A 39 -15.78 -10.70 -22.61
CA SER A 39 -16.36 -10.01 -21.46
C SER A 39 -15.84 -10.57 -20.14
N GLN A 40 -15.75 -11.89 -20.00
CA GLN A 40 -15.14 -12.52 -18.83
C GLN A 40 -13.67 -12.17 -18.69
N SER A 41 -12.89 -12.19 -19.78
CA SER A 41 -11.49 -11.80 -19.79
C SER A 41 -11.29 -10.33 -19.39
N TYR A 42 -12.14 -9.43 -19.88
CA TYR A 42 -12.10 -8.01 -19.54
C TYR A 42 -12.44 -7.77 -18.06
N ASN A 43 -13.53 -8.36 -17.57
CA ASN A 43 -13.94 -8.23 -16.17
C ASN A 43 -12.92 -8.88 -15.22
N TYR A 44 -12.33 -10.01 -15.61
CA TYR A 44 -11.30 -10.68 -14.83
C TYR A 44 -10.02 -9.84 -14.72
N ARG A 45 -9.55 -9.25 -15.85
CA ARG A 45 -8.41 -8.33 -15.85
C ARG A 45 -8.67 -7.11 -14.97
N LYS A 46 -9.84 -6.48 -15.10
CA LYS A 46 -10.23 -5.33 -14.24
C LYS A 46 -10.30 -5.69 -12.77
N ASN A 47 -10.86 -6.85 -12.41
CA ASN A 47 -10.92 -7.30 -11.02
C ASN A 47 -9.53 -7.58 -10.44
N ILE A 48 -8.63 -8.20 -11.20
CA ILE A 48 -7.24 -8.43 -10.75
C ILE A 48 -6.49 -7.12 -10.55
N GLU A 49 -6.59 -6.19 -11.51
CA GLU A 49 -5.95 -4.88 -11.40
C GLU A 49 -6.46 -4.10 -10.18
N SER A 50 -7.78 -4.12 -9.93
CA SER A 50 -8.39 -3.48 -8.77
C SER A 50 -7.94 -4.12 -7.44
N VAL A 51 -7.91 -5.45 -7.35
CA VAL A 51 -7.47 -6.15 -6.14
C VAL A 51 -5.99 -5.88 -5.87
N GLN A 52 -5.13 -5.94 -6.89
CA GLN A 52 -3.70 -5.66 -6.74
C GLN A 52 -3.45 -4.23 -6.28
N GLN A 53 -4.13 -3.24 -6.87
CA GLN A 53 -4.01 -1.85 -6.44
C GLN A 53 -4.48 -1.64 -5.00
N ASN A 54 -5.56 -2.30 -4.59
CA ASN A 54 -6.08 -2.20 -3.23
C ASN A 54 -5.16 -2.87 -2.20
N VAL A 55 -4.55 -4.01 -2.53
CA VAL A 55 -3.57 -4.68 -1.66
C VAL A 55 -2.31 -3.83 -1.51
N LEU A 56 -1.74 -3.34 -2.62
CA LEU A 56 -0.56 -2.47 -2.58
C LEU A 56 -0.81 -1.20 -1.77
N ARG A 57 -2.02 -0.64 -1.88
CA ARG A 57 -2.46 0.51 -1.09
C ARG A 57 -2.56 0.18 0.40
N ALA A 58 -3.18 -0.94 0.76
CA ALA A 58 -3.33 -1.36 2.15
C ALA A 58 -1.96 -1.61 2.80
N GLU A 59 -1.03 -2.26 2.08
CA GLU A 59 0.35 -2.47 2.54
C GLU A 59 1.13 -1.17 2.68
N ASN A 60 0.94 -0.21 1.78
CA ASN A 60 1.54 1.13 1.88
C ASN A 60 1.05 1.86 3.14
N LEU A 61 -0.27 1.92 3.37
CA LEU A 61 -0.85 2.55 4.57
C LEU A 61 -0.42 1.87 5.87
N LYS A 62 -0.38 0.53 5.86
CA LYS A 62 0.15 -0.25 6.97
C LYS A 62 1.59 0.14 7.27
N THR A 63 2.44 0.22 6.25
CA THR A 63 3.85 0.58 6.45
C THR A 63 4.00 2.03 6.91
N CYS A 64 3.20 2.96 6.38
CA CYS A 64 3.15 4.35 6.86
C CYS A 64 2.80 4.42 8.35
N ARG A 65 1.83 3.65 8.83
CA ARG A 65 1.54 3.57 10.28
C ARG A 65 2.74 2.98 11.03
N ASP A 66 3.28 1.86 10.56
CA ASP A 66 4.35 1.13 11.26
C ASP A 66 5.64 1.97 11.34
N ILE A 67 5.95 2.82 10.34
CA ILE A 67 7.11 3.73 10.38
C ILE A 67 6.90 4.90 11.34
N ILE A 68 5.67 5.42 11.44
CA ILE A 68 5.30 6.47 12.41
C ILE A 68 5.45 5.94 13.84
N GLU A 69 4.94 4.73 14.10
CA GLU A 69 5.04 4.08 15.40
C GLU A 69 6.50 3.92 15.83
N VAL A 70 7.36 3.43 14.91
CA VAL A 70 8.78 3.24 15.20
C VAL A 70 9.50 4.57 15.44
N PHE A 71 9.18 5.63 14.70
CA PHE A 71 9.75 6.96 14.92
C PHE A 71 9.45 7.49 16.33
N PHE A 72 8.18 7.43 16.76
CA PHE A 72 7.80 7.90 18.09
C PHE A 72 8.30 7.00 19.22
N ALA A 73 8.35 5.67 19.01
CA ALA A 73 8.99 4.76 19.95
C ALA A 73 10.47 5.08 20.14
N PHE A 74 11.20 5.38 19.05
CA PHE A 74 12.58 5.83 19.10
C PHE A 74 12.72 7.13 19.90
N ARG A 75 11.91 8.14 19.59
CA ARG A 75 11.93 9.44 20.25
C ARG A 75 11.74 9.32 21.76
N LEU A 76 10.65 8.67 22.20
CA LEU A 76 10.35 8.51 23.63
C LEU A 76 11.48 7.81 24.38
N ARG A 77 12.04 6.74 23.78
CA ARG A 77 13.13 5.99 24.41
C ARG A 77 14.44 6.77 24.43
N ALA A 78 14.68 7.64 23.44
CA ALA A 78 15.84 8.53 23.42
C ALA A 78 15.71 9.66 24.46
N GLU A 79 14.52 10.24 24.61
CA GLU A 79 14.21 11.24 25.63
C GLU A 79 14.41 10.67 27.04
N GLU A 80 13.89 9.46 27.30
CA GLU A 80 14.09 8.75 28.56
C GLU A 80 15.60 8.51 28.83
N ALA A 81 16.34 8.05 27.82
CA ALA A 81 17.77 7.80 27.92
C ALA A 81 18.56 9.08 28.25
N ASN A 82 18.24 10.19 27.58
CA ASN A 82 18.89 11.48 27.81
C ASN A 82 18.61 12.02 29.22
N ALA A 83 17.34 11.96 29.66
CA ALA A 83 16.94 12.40 30.99
C ALA A 83 17.63 11.60 32.10
N ARG A 84 17.67 10.27 31.99
CA ARG A 84 18.35 9.39 32.96
C ARG A 84 19.86 9.63 33.00
N ALA A 85 20.47 9.91 31.85
CA ALA A 85 21.89 10.20 31.78
C ALA A 85 22.22 11.55 32.44
N GLY A 86 21.40 12.58 32.21
CA GLY A 86 21.54 13.90 32.83
C GLY A 86 21.43 13.87 34.36
N GLN A 87 20.71 12.88 34.91
CA GLN A 87 20.60 12.64 36.36
C GLN A 87 21.74 11.77 36.92
N GLY A 88 22.69 11.32 36.09
CA GLY A 88 23.74 10.38 36.51
C GLY A 88 23.22 8.98 36.85
N ALA A 89 22.02 8.62 36.40
CA ALA A 89 21.30 7.39 36.78
C ALA A 89 21.53 6.21 35.81
N LEU A 90 22.56 6.29 34.96
CA LEU A 90 22.90 5.27 33.97
C LEU A 90 24.34 4.81 34.16
N ASP A 91 24.52 3.53 34.49
CA ASP A 91 25.83 2.89 34.40
C ASP A 91 26.22 2.61 32.93
N ALA A 92 27.50 2.31 32.70
CA ALA A 92 28.04 2.10 31.37
C ALA A 92 27.38 0.92 30.63
N ALA A 93 27.03 -0.16 31.34
CA ALA A 93 26.41 -1.34 30.73
C ALA A 93 24.99 -1.04 30.24
N THR A 94 24.21 -0.30 31.03
CA THR A 94 22.85 0.12 30.73
C THR A 94 22.83 1.19 29.64
N ALA A 95 23.78 2.13 29.65
CA ALA A 95 23.93 3.12 28.58
C ALA A 95 24.21 2.44 27.23
N GLU A 96 25.09 1.44 27.22
CA GLU A 96 25.44 0.68 26.03
C GLU A 96 24.30 -0.22 25.55
N ALA A 97 23.54 -0.84 26.46
CA ALA A 97 22.31 -1.56 26.11
C ALA A 97 21.25 -0.63 25.49
N THR A 98 21.03 0.53 26.11
CA THR A 98 20.09 1.56 25.62
C THR A 98 20.46 2.04 24.23
N ARG A 99 21.75 2.29 23.99
CA ARG A 99 22.27 2.66 22.67
C ARG A 99 21.96 1.60 21.61
N ARG A 100 22.12 0.31 21.93
CA ARG A 100 21.77 -0.79 21.00
C ARG A 100 20.27 -0.86 20.73
N ASP A 101 19.43 -0.72 21.75
CA ASP A 101 17.97 -0.70 21.60
C ASP A 101 17.53 0.43 20.66
N LEU A 102 18.06 1.63 20.88
CA LEU A 102 17.82 2.80 20.03
C LEU A 102 18.23 2.53 18.58
N LYS A 103 19.42 1.96 18.35
CA LYS A 103 19.87 1.57 17.01
C LYS A 103 18.98 0.53 16.37
N GLY A 104 18.46 -0.43 17.14
CA GLY A 104 17.48 -1.41 16.65
C GLY A 104 16.22 -0.74 16.09
N LEU A 105 15.71 0.28 16.78
CA LEU A 105 14.58 1.08 16.29
C LEU A 105 14.93 1.85 15.02
N VAL A 106 16.13 2.45 14.95
CA VAL A 106 16.59 3.14 13.73
C VAL A 106 16.72 2.20 12.53
N TYR A 107 17.24 0.99 12.73
CA TYR A 107 17.33 0.00 11.66
C TYR A 107 15.95 -0.45 11.18
N ARG A 108 15.00 -0.64 12.11
CA ARG A 108 13.61 -0.91 11.75
C ARG A 108 13.00 0.25 10.96
N PHE A 109 13.23 1.50 11.38
CA PHE A 109 12.80 2.69 10.66
C PHE A 109 13.37 2.72 9.23
N GLY A 110 14.68 2.53 9.08
CA GLY A 110 15.35 2.53 7.78
C GLY A 110 14.86 1.40 6.85
N ALA A 111 14.58 0.22 7.40
CA ALA A 111 14.02 -0.90 6.65
C ALA A 111 12.60 -0.58 6.14
N LEU A 112 11.72 -0.06 7.01
CA LEU A 112 10.37 0.38 6.63
C LEU A 112 10.41 1.52 5.61
N GLY A 113 11.33 2.48 5.77
CA GLY A 113 11.52 3.59 4.83
C GLY A 113 12.00 3.11 3.46
N THR A 114 12.88 2.10 3.43
CA THR A 114 13.32 1.46 2.19
C THR A 114 12.17 0.71 1.50
N TYR A 115 11.29 0.06 2.27
CA TYR A 115 10.10 -0.58 1.73
C TYR A 115 9.13 0.45 1.13
N LEU A 116 8.81 1.52 1.86
CA LEU A 116 7.96 2.62 1.39
C LEU A 116 8.51 3.32 0.13
N ALA A 117 9.83 3.44 0.05
CA ALA A 117 10.51 4.01 -1.11
C ALA A 117 10.25 3.24 -2.41
N ASN A 118 9.86 1.95 -2.36
CA ASN A 118 9.49 1.18 -3.55
C ASN A 118 8.13 1.59 -4.13
N PHE A 119 7.29 2.28 -3.35
CA PHE A 119 5.95 2.71 -3.76
C PHE A 119 5.86 4.22 -4.03
N THR A 120 6.99 4.93 -3.95
CA THR A 120 7.07 6.39 -3.98
C THR A 120 8.20 6.85 -4.92
N PRO A 121 8.25 8.13 -5.32
CA PRO A 121 9.33 8.65 -6.17
C PRO A 121 10.71 8.44 -5.55
N ALA A 122 11.77 8.34 -6.38
CA ALA A 122 13.15 8.09 -5.93
C ALA A 122 13.64 9.06 -4.83
N THR A 123 13.13 10.30 -4.81
CA THR A 123 13.43 11.31 -3.80
C THR A 123 12.97 10.94 -2.39
N ALA A 124 11.95 10.08 -2.24
CA ALA A 124 11.50 9.61 -0.93
C ALA A 124 12.52 8.68 -0.27
N ARG A 125 13.19 7.82 -1.07
CA ARG A 125 14.26 6.93 -0.60
C ARG A 125 15.39 7.70 0.06
N GLU A 126 15.81 8.78 -0.58
CA GLU A 126 16.89 9.65 -0.10
C GLU A 126 16.50 10.31 1.23
N ARG A 127 15.26 10.82 1.34
CA ARG A 127 14.76 11.43 2.58
C ARG A 127 14.70 10.43 3.74
N TYR A 128 14.17 9.23 3.53
CA TYR A 128 14.15 8.18 4.56
C TYR A 128 15.56 7.76 4.97
N SER A 129 16.47 7.64 4.00
CA SER A 129 17.87 7.30 4.26
C SER A 129 18.55 8.39 5.09
N ALA A 130 18.42 9.66 4.68
CA ALA A 130 18.98 10.80 5.39
C ALA A 130 18.46 10.90 6.84
N LEU A 131 17.15 10.71 7.04
CA LEU A 131 16.59 10.70 8.39
C LEU A 131 17.11 9.51 9.20
N SER A 132 17.20 8.31 8.63
CA SER A 132 17.76 7.15 9.35
C SER A 132 19.20 7.39 9.82
N TRP A 133 20.04 8.10 9.05
CA TRP A 133 21.38 8.50 9.47
C TRP A 133 21.35 9.51 10.62
N SER A 134 20.46 10.50 10.55
CA SER A 134 20.26 11.47 11.63
C SER A 134 19.82 10.79 12.93
N LEU A 135 18.85 9.88 12.87
CA LEU A 135 18.40 9.11 14.02
C LEU A 135 19.52 8.20 14.57
N ASN A 136 20.35 7.61 13.71
CA ASN A 136 21.48 6.79 14.15
C ASN A 136 22.55 7.61 14.89
N ALA A 137 22.78 8.86 14.45
CA ALA A 137 23.67 9.79 15.14
C ALA A 137 23.11 10.18 16.52
N ILE A 138 21.81 10.46 16.61
CA ILE A 138 21.12 10.67 17.89
C ILE A 138 21.24 9.42 18.76
N ALA A 139 20.97 8.23 18.24
CA ALA A 139 21.06 6.97 18.97
C ALA A 139 22.46 6.74 19.56
N ALA A 140 23.50 7.11 18.83
CA ALA A 140 24.90 6.96 19.26
C ALA A 140 25.27 7.87 20.43
N GLU A 141 24.64 9.04 20.54
CA GLU A 141 25.02 10.11 21.46
C GLU A 141 23.92 10.43 22.49
N ALA A 142 22.77 9.76 22.46
CA ALA A 142 21.57 10.10 23.25
C ALA A 142 21.85 10.19 24.76
N THR A 143 22.73 9.35 25.30
CA THR A 143 23.10 9.33 26.72
C THR A 143 24.24 10.28 27.08
N SER A 144 24.83 10.98 26.11
CA SER A 144 25.96 11.89 26.32
C SER A 144 25.68 13.33 25.92
N LEU A 145 24.65 13.57 25.10
CA LEU A 145 24.25 14.90 24.67
C LEU A 145 23.73 15.72 25.84
N LYS A 146 24.08 17.00 25.87
CA LYS A 146 23.41 17.96 26.75
C LYS A 146 21.95 18.12 26.29
N PRO A 147 21.00 18.39 27.21
CA PRO A 147 19.59 18.51 26.85
C PRO A 147 19.32 19.48 25.70
N ALA A 148 19.95 20.66 25.68
CA ALA A 148 19.77 21.64 24.60
C ALA A 148 20.26 21.14 23.23
N GLU A 149 21.35 20.38 23.19
CA GLU A 149 21.90 19.81 21.96
C GLU A 149 21.02 18.64 21.47
N PHE A 150 20.54 17.83 22.40
CA PHE A 150 19.59 16.75 22.14
C PHE A 150 18.29 17.28 21.51
N GLU A 151 17.69 18.30 22.12
CA GLU A 151 16.47 18.96 21.60
C GLU A 151 16.69 19.57 20.22
N ALA A 152 17.84 20.21 19.97
CA ALA A 152 18.15 20.77 18.66
C ALA A 152 18.26 19.69 17.58
N LYS A 153 18.88 18.54 17.89
CA LYS A 153 18.95 17.41 16.94
C LYS A 153 17.57 16.81 16.69
N PHE A 154 16.73 16.67 17.73
CA PHE A 154 15.38 16.16 17.57
C PHE A 154 14.46 17.11 16.81
N ALA A 155 14.54 18.42 17.03
CA ALA A 155 13.77 19.40 16.27
C ALA A 155 14.06 19.31 14.75
N ALA A 156 15.32 19.07 14.38
CA ALA A 156 15.69 18.83 12.99
C ALA A 156 15.12 17.50 12.45
N ALA A 157 15.20 16.43 13.25
CA ALA A 157 14.65 15.12 12.90
C ALA A 157 13.12 15.15 12.76
N ASP A 158 12.41 15.82 13.66
CA ASP A 158 10.96 16.01 13.63
C ASP A 158 10.52 16.75 12.38
N LYS A 159 11.24 17.81 12.00
CA LYS A 159 10.95 18.55 10.77
C LYS A 159 11.10 17.65 9.54
N ALA A 160 12.19 16.88 9.47
CA ALA A 160 12.42 15.94 8.37
C ALA A 160 11.34 14.84 8.33
N PHE A 161 10.95 14.32 9.51
CA PHE A 161 9.89 13.33 9.63
C PHE A 161 8.52 13.90 9.25
N GLY A 162 8.21 15.15 9.61
CA GLY A 162 6.97 15.83 9.22
C GLY A 162 6.79 15.87 7.71
N THR A 163 7.86 16.22 6.97
CA THR A 163 7.85 16.18 5.50
C THR A 163 7.58 14.78 4.94
N LEU A 164 8.14 13.73 5.55
CA LEU A 164 7.88 12.34 5.15
C LEU A 164 6.46 11.90 5.47
N ASN A 165 5.93 12.33 6.62
CA ASN A 165 4.59 11.98 7.07
C ASN A 165 3.50 12.62 6.19
N GLU A 166 3.76 13.81 5.63
CA GLU A 166 2.88 14.41 4.62
C GLU A 166 2.75 13.52 3.38
N ASP A 167 3.81 12.85 2.95
CA ASP A 167 3.77 11.92 1.81
C ASP A 167 2.89 10.69 2.13
N CYS A 168 2.94 10.20 3.37
CA CYS A 168 2.03 9.18 3.89
C CYS A 168 0.56 9.65 3.96
N ALA A 169 0.32 10.88 4.42
CA ALA A 169 -1.02 11.46 4.50
C ALA A 169 -1.66 11.64 3.11
N LYS A 170 -0.89 12.11 2.11
CA LYS A 170 -1.36 12.21 0.72
C LYS A 170 -1.74 10.84 0.16
N SER A 171 -0.95 9.81 0.45
CA SER A 171 -1.25 8.42 0.05
C SER A 171 -2.57 7.90 0.66
N ALA A 172 -2.96 8.43 1.83
CA ALA A 172 -4.23 8.13 2.50
C ALA A 172 -5.42 8.96 1.99
N GLN A 173 -5.22 10.08 1.29
CA GLN A 173 -6.32 10.96 0.84
C GLN A 173 -6.94 10.58 -0.50
N PHE A 174 -6.28 9.75 -1.32
CA PHE A 174 -6.87 9.19 -2.55
C PHE A 174 -8.01 8.17 -2.27
N VAL A 175 -8.72 8.27 -1.13
CA VAL A 175 -9.86 7.41 -0.69
C VAL A 175 -11.21 7.91 -1.27
N GLN A 176 -11.24 8.97 -2.09
CA GLN A 176 -12.51 9.45 -2.63
C GLN A 176 -13.06 8.48 -3.70
N PHE A 177 -14.15 7.81 -3.31
CA PHE A 177 -15.05 7.02 -4.15
C PHE A 177 -15.91 7.92 -5.05
#